data_AF-A0A2V8QRW8-F1
#
_entry.id   AF-A0A2V8QRW8-F1
#
_cell.length_a   1.000
_cell.length_b   1.000
_cell.length_c   1.000
_cell.angle_alpha   90.00
_cell.angle_beta   90.00
_cell.angle_gamma   90.00
#
_symmetry.space_group_name_H-M   'P 1'
#
loop_
_entity.id
_entity.type
_entity.pdbx_description
1 polymer ?
#
loop_
_entity_poly.entity_id
_entity_poly.type
_entity_poly.pdbx_seq_one_letter_code
_entity_poly.pdbx_strand_id
1 'polypeptide(L)'
;MQLKIVVLPGDGVGPEVTEQAVRVLREVANIHGHNFHFAEYAAGGEAIRQTGSPLPPGTLDACLAADAVLLGAIGSPEFDHLSSGHRPEAGLLLLRKALGGFANLRPITAHRTLAGASPLRSEIVEGADILFVRELLGGLYFGEPRGITSLNGSSAAFNTMRYSASEIERVARVAFEAAMKRRGKVTSVDKANVLETSQLWRQTVSRVALEYPQVELNHLYVDAAAMHIITNPKRFDVILTENLFG
;
A
#
# COMPACT_ATOMS: atom_id res chain seq x y z
N MET A 1 13.67 21.90 8.76
CA MET A 1 14.14 20.54 9.17
C MET A 1 15.25 20.10 8.24
N GLN A 2 16.10 19.15 8.68
CA GLN A 2 17.11 18.51 7.82
C GLN A 2 16.72 17.05 7.65
N LEU A 3 16.51 16.59 6.41
CA LEU A 3 16.11 15.21 6.10
C LEU A 3 17.00 14.63 5.01
N LYS A 4 17.34 13.35 5.13
CA LYS A 4 17.94 12.52 4.09
C LYS A 4 16.83 11.73 3.40
N ILE A 5 16.67 11.96 2.10
CA ILE A 5 15.64 11.31 1.28
C ILE A 5 16.36 10.44 0.26
N VAL A 6 16.14 9.12 0.34
CA VAL A 6 16.58 8.21 -0.71
C VAL A 6 15.58 8.22 -1.85
N VAL A 7 16.06 8.40 -3.06
CA VAL A 7 15.25 8.36 -4.28
C VAL A 7 15.56 7.06 -5.00
N LEU A 8 14.52 6.29 -5.30
CA LEU A 8 14.56 5.06 -6.08
C LEU A 8 13.80 5.30 -7.39
N PRO A 9 14.46 5.82 -8.45
CA PRO A 9 13.82 6.10 -9.74
C PRO A 9 13.07 4.87 -10.30
N GLY A 10 13.75 3.72 -10.29
CA GLY A 10 13.23 2.45 -10.75
C GLY A 10 13.09 2.37 -12.28
N ASP A 11 12.00 1.80 -12.76
CA ASP A 11 11.81 1.36 -14.14
C ASP A 11 10.82 2.23 -14.93
N GLY A 12 10.86 2.13 -16.26
CA GLY A 12 9.91 2.79 -17.16
C GLY A 12 9.89 4.31 -16.99
N VAL A 13 8.72 4.88 -16.70
CA VAL A 13 8.56 6.33 -16.47
C VAL A 13 9.08 6.81 -15.11
N GLY A 14 9.50 5.88 -14.23
CA GLY A 14 9.94 6.16 -12.87
C GLY A 14 11.00 7.27 -12.74
N PRO A 15 12.09 7.24 -13.53
CA PRO A 15 13.10 8.31 -13.53
C PRO A 15 12.54 9.69 -13.86
N GLU A 16 11.73 9.80 -14.90
CA GLU A 16 11.17 11.09 -15.34
C GLU A 16 10.26 11.70 -14.26
N VAL A 17 9.38 10.90 -13.65
CA VAL A 17 8.43 11.40 -12.64
C VAL A 17 9.12 11.71 -11.31
N THR A 18 10.13 10.93 -10.91
CA THR A 18 10.88 11.18 -9.67
C THR A 18 11.78 12.40 -9.79
N GLU A 19 12.38 12.65 -10.96
CA GLU A 19 13.12 13.88 -11.22
C GLU A 19 12.23 15.11 -10.99
N GLN A 20 11.02 15.13 -11.57
CA GLN A 20 10.10 16.26 -11.39
C GLN A 20 9.62 16.38 -9.94
N ALA A 21 9.36 15.27 -9.25
CA ALA A 21 9.01 15.29 -7.83
C ALA A 21 10.13 15.90 -6.96
N VAL A 22 11.39 15.51 -7.20
CA VAL A 22 12.55 16.09 -6.50
C VAL A 22 12.70 17.58 -6.78
N ARG A 23 12.48 18.03 -8.03
CA ARG A 23 12.51 19.46 -8.38
C ARG A 23 11.49 20.26 -7.57
N VAL A 24 10.25 19.78 -7.48
CA VAL A 24 9.20 20.42 -6.68
C VAL A 24 9.54 20.40 -5.19
N LEU A 25 10.02 19.27 -4.66
CA LEU A 25 10.39 19.15 -3.23
C LEU A 25 11.54 20.09 -2.84
N ARG A 26 12.52 20.30 -3.72
CA ARG A 26 13.59 21.28 -3.49
C ARG A 26 13.05 22.70 -3.38
N GLU A 27 12.10 23.06 -4.23
CA GLU A 27 11.50 24.40 -4.18
C GLU A 27 10.68 24.61 -2.91
N VAL A 28 9.88 23.62 -2.51
CA VAL A 28 9.16 23.63 -1.23
C VAL A 28 10.14 23.75 -0.05
N ALA A 29 11.27 23.05 -0.11
CA ALA A 29 12.31 23.13 0.92
C ALA A 29 12.90 24.55 1.02
N ASN A 30 13.19 25.19 -0.12
CA ASN A 30 13.69 26.56 -0.17
C ASN A 30 12.69 27.55 0.45
N ILE A 31 11.41 27.45 0.07
CA ILE A 31 10.35 28.36 0.54
C ILE A 31 10.14 28.25 2.06
N HIS A 32 10.18 27.03 2.60
CA HIS A 32 9.88 26.76 4.02
C HIS A 32 11.12 26.62 4.91
N GLY A 33 12.32 26.91 4.39
CA GLY A 33 13.57 26.80 5.16
C GLY A 33 13.86 25.38 5.63
N HIS A 34 13.62 24.39 4.78
CA HIS A 34 14.02 23.00 4.99
C HIS A 34 15.27 22.67 4.16
N ASN A 35 16.02 21.68 4.61
CA ASN A 35 17.21 21.19 3.92
C ASN A 35 17.03 19.70 3.63
N PHE A 36 16.71 19.37 2.38
CA PHE A 36 16.52 17.99 1.93
C PHE A 36 17.75 17.51 1.16
N HIS A 37 18.39 16.46 1.66
CA HIS A 37 19.52 15.78 1.03
C HIS A 37 18.99 14.59 0.25
N PHE A 38 18.96 14.71 -1.08
CA PHE A 38 18.53 13.62 -1.96
C PHE A 38 19.71 12.76 -2.37
N ALA A 39 19.56 11.44 -2.27
CA ALA A 39 20.53 10.48 -2.78
C ALA A 39 19.81 9.41 -3.61
N GLU A 40 20.23 9.24 -4.86
CA GLU A 40 19.64 8.29 -5.79
C GLU A 40 20.31 6.92 -5.71
N TYR A 41 19.51 5.86 -5.73
CA TYR A 41 19.96 4.47 -5.73
C TYR A 41 19.14 3.63 -6.71
N ALA A 42 19.77 2.61 -7.30
CA ALA A 42 19.10 1.70 -8.23
C ALA A 42 18.19 0.70 -7.48
N ALA A 43 17.01 0.44 -8.04
CA ALA A 43 16.07 -0.60 -7.63
C ALA A 43 15.31 -1.13 -8.85
N GLY A 44 14.69 -2.31 -8.72
CA GLY A 44 13.89 -2.91 -9.80
C GLY A 44 14.75 -3.43 -10.94
N GLY A 45 14.23 -3.34 -12.16
CA GLY A 45 14.91 -3.77 -13.39
C GLY A 45 16.26 -3.08 -13.62
N GLU A 46 16.36 -1.79 -13.28
CA GLU A 46 17.64 -1.07 -13.38
C GLU A 46 18.71 -1.67 -12.46
N ALA A 47 18.34 -2.03 -11.23
CA ALA A 47 19.27 -2.71 -10.34
C ALA A 47 19.63 -4.13 -10.84
N ILE A 48 18.69 -4.85 -11.45
CA ILE A 48 18.96 -6.16 -12.07
C ILE A 48 20.01 -6.00 -13.18
N ARG A 49 19.88 -4.99 -14.05
CA ARG A 49 20.85 -4.73 -15.13
C ARG A 49 22.25 -4.44 -14.59
N GLN A 50 22.34 -3.67 -13.50
CA GLN A 50 23.62 -3.24 -12.94
C GLN A 50 24.30 -4.32 -12.08
N THR A 51 23.52 -5.06 -11.28
CA THR A 51 24.07 -5.90 -10.21
C THR A 51 23.48 -7.32 -10.18
N GLY A 52 22.52 -7.65 -11.05
CA GLY A 52 21.81 -8.93 -11.03
C GLY A 52 20.80 -9.10 -9.89
N SER A 53 20.52 -8.05 -9.10
CA SER A 53 19.58 -8.09 -7.97
C SER A 53 18.51 -7.00 -8.12
N PRO A 54 17.22 -7.28 -7.88
CA PRO A 54 16.17 -6.26 -7.90
C PRO A 54 16.27 -5.26 -6.75
N LEU A 55 17.02 -5.60 -5.69
CA LEU A 55 17.31 -4.68 -4.59
C LEU A 55 18.72 -4.97 -4.02
N PRO A 56 19.74 -4.22 -4.46
CA PRO A 56 21.11 -4.40 -3.99
C PRO A 56 21.23 -4.08 -2.48
N PRO A 57 22.11 -4.78 -1.73
CA PRO A 57 22.29 -4.51 -0.30
C PRO A 57 22.60 -3.04 0.02
N GLY A 58 23.46 -2.40 -0.78
CA GLY A 58 23.79 -0.98 -0.60
C GLY A 58 22.60 -0.03 -0.78
N THR A 59 21.65 -0.37 -1.66
CA THR A 59 20.39 0.38 -1.80
C THR A 59 19.52 0.21 -0.56
N LEU A 60 19.41 -1.01 -0.04
CA LEU A 60 18.62 -1.30 1.15
C LEU A 60 19.20 -0.60 2.40
N ASP A 61 20.51 -0.67 2.60
CA ASP A 61 21.19 0.00 3.71
C ASP A 61 20.99 1.52 3.66
N ALA A 62 21.04 2.10 2.45
CA ALA A 62 20.77 3.51 2.27
C ALA A 62 19.31 3.87 2.64
N CYS A 63 18.34 3.04 2.25
CA CYS A 63 16.93 3.24 2.58
C CYS A 63 16.67 3.14 4.09
N LEU A 64 17.29 2.17 4.77
CA LEU A 64 17.16 1.98 6.22
C LEU A 64 17.80 3.13 7.01
N ALA A 65 18.84 3.76 6.45
CA ALA A 65 19.51 4.92 7.04
C ALA A 65 18.92 6.28 6.61
N ALA A 66 17.82 6.29 5.86
CA ALA A 66 17.16 7.52 5.38
C ALA A 66 15.95 7.86 6.24
N ASP A 67 15.56 9.14 6.24
CA ASP A 67 14.35 9.60 6.90
C ASP A 67 13.09 9.30 6.08
N ALA A 68 13.24 9.24 4.75
CA ALA A 68 12.17 8.91 3.81
C ALA A 68 12.73 8.26 2.54
N VAL A 69 11.88 7.47 1.89
CA VAL A 69 12.16 6.86 0.58
C VAL A 69 11.11 7.34 -0.43
N LEU A 70 11.58 7.92 -1.53
CA LEU A 70 10.77 8.31 -2.69
C LEU A 70 11.00 7.30 -3.80
N LEU A 71 9.98 6.51 -4.13
CA LEU A 71 10.05 5.50 -5.19
C LEU A 71 9.22 5.93 -6.41
N GLY A 72 9.78 5.75 -7.61
CA GLY A 72 9.11 6.01 -8.88
C GLY A 72 8.20 4.88 -9.31
N ALA A 73 8.70 4.00 -10.18
CA ALA A 73 7.97 2.83 -10.65
C ALA A 73 8.89 1.60 -10.65
N ILE A 74 8.31 0.40 -10.53
CA ILE A 74 9.05 -0.87 -10.55
C ILE A 74 8.29 -1.82 -11.48
N GLY A 75 9.02 -2.54 -12.32
CA GLY A 75 8.47 -3.53 -13.24
C GLY A 75 8.79 -3.21 -14.70
N SER A 76 9.11 -4.26 -15.45
CA SER A 76 9.30 -4.20 -16.90
C SER A 76 9.03 -5.59 -17.50
N PRO A 77 8.30 -5.70 -18.62
CA PRO A 77 8.07 -6.97 -19.31
C PRO A 77 9.36 -7.73 -19.68
N GLU A 78 10.47 -7.00 -19.79
CA GLU A 78 11.81 -7.55 -19.99
C GLU A 78 12.14 -8.67 -19.00
N PHE A 79 11.69 -8.57 -17.75
CA PHE A 79 12.05 -9.48 -16.66
C PHE A 79 11.01 -10.57 -16.36
N ASP A 80 9.92 -10.66 -17.14
CA ASP A 80 8.83 -11.62 -16.88
C ASP A 80 9.29 -13.08 -16.98
N HIS A 81 10.35 -13.35 -17.73
CA HIS A 81 10.95 -14.66 -17.86
C HIS A 81 11.72 -15.12 -16.61
N LEU A 82 12.05 -14.21 -15.68
CA LEU A 82 12.76 -14.53 -14.45
C LEU A 82 11.85 -15.26 -13.46
N SER A 83 12.46 -16.06 -12.59
CA SER A 83 11.77 -16.64 -11.44
C SER A 83 11.30 -15.55 -10.47
N SER A 84 10.20 -15.80 -9.75
CA SER A 84 9.52 -14.79 -8.92
C SER A 84 10.44 -14.04 -7.94
N GLY A 85 11.45 -14.70 -7.37
CA GLY A 85 12.41 -14.08 -6.45
C GLY A 85 13.43 -13.13 -7.09
N HIS A 86 13.56 -13.15 -8.42
CA HIS A 86 14.53 -12.34 -9.17
C HIS A 86 13.87 -11.24 -10.01
N ARG A 87 12.53 -11.15 -10.01
CA ARG A 87 11.80 -10.10 -10.73
C ARG A 87 11.89 -8.76 -10.01
N PRO A 88 11.72 -7.63 -10.72
CA PRO A 88 11.72 -6.29 -10.11
C PRO A 88 10.80 -6.16 -8.89
N GLU A 89 9.60 -6.73 -8.95
CA GLU A 89 8.58 -6.65 -7.89
C GLU A 89 9.02 -7.33 -6.59
N ALA A 90 9.92 -8.33 -6.66
CA ALA A 90 10.48 -8.96 -5.48
C ALA A 90 11.29 -7.97 -4.64
N GLY A 91 12.02 -7.06 -5.30
CA GLY A 91 12.74 -5.98 -4.64
C GLY A 91 11.81 -5.04 -3.87
N LEU A 92 10.66 -4.67 -4.48
CA LEU A 92 9.66 -3.82 -3.83
C LEU A 92 9.05 -4.49 -2.58
N LEU A 93 8.73 -5.78 -2.66
CA LEU A 93 8.20 -6.52 -1.51
C LEU A 93 9.23 -6.62 -0.38
N LEU A 94 10.51 -6.86 -0.73
CA LEU A 94 11.60 -6.91 0.24
C LEU A 94 11.82 -5.55 0.91
N LEU A 95 11.81 -4.47 0.12
CA LEU A 95 11.94 -3.10 0.63
C LEU A 95 10.84 -2.76 1.64
N ARG A 96 9.57 -3.03 1.28
CA ARG A 96 8.43 -2.79 2.18
C ARG A 96 8.59 -3.50 3.51
N LYS A 97 8.97 -4.78 3.47
CA LYS A 97 9.17 -5.61 4.66
C LYS A 97 10.32 -5.09 5.52
N ALA A 98 11.45 -4.74 4.90
CA ALA A 98 12.61 -4.24 5.62
C ALA A 98 12.37 -2.89 6.28
N LEU A 99 11.66 -1.97 5.60
CA LEU A 99 11.27 -0.68 6.16
C LEU A 99 10.17 -0.76 7.22
N GLY A 100 9.51 -1.92 7.38
CA GLY A 100 8.39 -2.07 8.30
C GLY A 100 7.14 -1.26 7.89
N GLY A 101 7.00 -0.90 6.61
CA GLY A 101 5.90 -0.10 6.07
C GLY A 101 4.57 -0.86 5.99
N PHE A 102 3.96 -1.16 7.15
CA PHE A 102 2.75 -2.00 7.25
C PHE A 102 1.45 -1.32 6.83
N ALA A 103 1.38 0.01 6.85
CA ALA A 103 0.17 0.75 6.47
C ALA A 103 0.38 1.45 5.12
N ASN A 104 -0.36 1.00 4.11
CA ASN A 104 -0.44 1.69 2.83
C ASN A 104 -1.62 2.68 2.86
N LEU A 105 -1.32 3.96 2.68
CA LEU A 105 -2.31 5.04 2.59
C LEU A 105 -2.50 5.41 1.12
N ARG A 106 -3.71 5.24 0.59
CA ARG A 106 -4.04 5.54 -0.80
C ARG A 106 -5.27 6.44 -0.90
N PRO A 107 -5.07 7.77 -0.95
CA PRO A 107 -6.18 8.70 -1.13
C PRO A 107 -6.73 8.61 -2.56
N ILE A 108 -8.05 8.68 -2.69
CA ILE A 108 -8.80 8.73 -3.95
C ILE A 108 -9.76 9.90 -3.85
N THR A 109 -9.45 10.98 -4.57
CA THR A 109 -10.25 12.20 -4.57
C THR A 109 -10.75 12.49 -5.97
N ALA A 110 -12.06 12.62 -6.13
CA ALA A 110 -12.69 13.01 -7.38
C ALA A 110 -12.59 14.53 -7.56
N HIS A 111 -11.54 14.98 -8.25
CA HIS A 111 -11.38 16.38 -8.60
C HIS A 111 -12.42 16.79 -9.64
N ARG A 112 -13.18 17.85 -9.35
CA ARG A 112 -14.26 18.35 -10.22
C ARG A 112 -13.81 18.58 -11.67
N THR A 113 -12.60 19.13 -11.87
CA THR A 113 -12.01 19.39 -13.19
C THR A 113 -11.66 18.13 -13.97
N LEU A 114 -11.48 16.99 -13.30
CA LEU A 114 -11.13 15.71 -13.89
C LEU A 114 -12.28 14.70 -13.85
N ALA A 115 -13.44 15.07 -13.29
CA ALA A 115 -14.58 14.16 -13.10
C ALA A 115 -15.07 13.55 -14.43
N GLY A 116 -14.96 14.28 -15.55
CA GLY A 116 -15.30 13.78 -16.89
C GLY A 116 -14.38 12.67 -17.43
N ALA A 117 -13.21 12.45 -16.82
CA ALA A 117 -12.33 11.32 -17.15
C ALA A 117 -12.73 10.02 -16.42
N SER A 118 -13.64 10.10 -15.46
CA SER A 118 -14.17 8.94 -14.76
C SER A 118 -15.08 8.10 -15.69
N PRO A 119 -15.01 6.76 -15.64
CA PRO A 119 -15.97 5.91 -16.34
C PRO A 119 -17.36 5.92 -15.69
N LEU A 120 -17.49 6.47 -14.48
CA LEU A 120 -18.75 6.61 -13.74
C LEU A 120 -19.37 7.98 -14.00
N ARG A 121 -20.71 8.03 -14.00
CA ARG A 121 -21.45 9.28 -14.15
C ARG A 121 -21.03 10.30 -13.09
N SER A 122 -20.84 11.56 -13.50
CA SER A 122 -20.29 12.62 -12.66
C SER A 122 -21.05 12.79 -11.34
N GLU A 123 -22.38 12.70 -11.35
CA GLU A 123 -23.22 12.84 -10.15
C GLU A 123 -22.99 11.74 -9.10
N ILE A 124 -22.40 10.61 -9.48
CA ILE A 124 -22.03 9.52 -8.57
C ILE A 124 -20.68 9.82 -7.91
N VAL A 125 -19.69 10.29 -8.68
CA VAL A 125 -18.30 10.43 -8.24
C VAL A 125 -17.92 11.80 -7.71
N GLU A 126 -18.56 12.87 -8.18
CA GLU A 126 -18.20 14.24 -7.80
C GLU A 126 -18.34 14.43 -6.29
N GLY A 127 -17.24 14.81 -5.63
CA GLY A 127 -17.16 14.93 -4.17
C GLY A 127 -16.79 13.64 -3.43
N ALA A 128 -16.53 12.54 -4.13
CA ALA A 128 -15.92 11.37 -3.51
C ALA A 128 -14.48 11.69 -3.05
N ASP A 129 -14.18 11.37 -1.80
CA ASP A 129 -12.87 11.58 -1.19
C ASP A 129 -12.63 10.47 -0.17
N ILE A 130 -11.95 9.40 -0.60
CA ILE A 130 -11.79 8.17 0.16
C ILE A 130 -10.31 7.98 0.47
N LEU A 131 -9.98 7.63 1.71
CA LEU A 131 -8.66 7.16 2.08
C LEU A 131 -8.69 5.65 2.29
N PHE A 132 -8.01 4.89 1.43
CA PHE A 132 -7.75 3.48 1.70
C PHE A 132 -6.56 3.36 2.66
N VAL A 133 -6.75 2.53 3.69
CA VAL A 133 -5.72 2.09 4.64
C VAL A 133 -5.64 0.57 4.50
N ARG A 134 -4.62 0.12 3.77
CA ARG A 134 -4.38 -1.29 3.47
C ARG A 134 -3.24 -1.81 4.33
N GLU A 135 -3.43 -2.97 4.94
CA GLU A 135 -2.32 -3.73 5.55
C GLU A 135 -1.39 -4.26 4.45
N LEU A 136 -0.08 -4.04 4.58
CA LEU A 136 0.86 -4.26 3.47
C LEU A 136 1.89 -5.38 3.71
N LEU A 137 2.04 -5.91 4.92
CA LEU A 137 3.12 -6.83 5.28
C LEU A 137 2.69 -8.23 5.71
N GLY A 138 1.39 -8.47 5.94
CA GLY A 138 0.83 -9.75 6.36
C GLY A 138 -0.09 -10.37 5.30
N GLY A 139 -0.96 -11.27 5.75
CA GLY A 139 -2.00 -11.89 4.93
C GLY A 139 -1.47 -12.88 3.89
N LEU A 140 -2.30 -13.14 2.88
CA LEU A 140 -2.04 -14.15 1.84
C LEU A 140 -0.72 -13.92 1.06
N TYR A 141 -0.28 -12.65 1.01
CA TYR A 141 0.91 -12.25 0.25
C TYR A 141 2.22 -12.71 0.88
N PHE A 142 2.25 -12.92 2.20
CA PHE A 142 3.46 -13.29 2.94
C PHE A 142 3.30 -14.54 3.82
N GLY A 143 2.09 -15.10 3.91
CA GLY A 143 1.81 -16.25 4.75
C GLY A 143 2.44 -17.54 4.23
N GLU A 144 3.00 -18.29 5.18
CA GLU A 144 3.59 -19.62 5.00
C GLU A 144 2.78 -20.66 5.79
N PRO A 145 2.67 -21.90 5.30
CA PRO A 145 3.38 -22.43 4.12
C PRO A 145 2.70 -22.02 2.80
N ARG A 146 3.48 -21.95 1.71
CA ARG A 146 2.98 -21.71 0.34
C ARG A 146 3.78 -22.49 -0.71
N GLY A 147 3.19 -22.73 -1.87
CA GLY A 147 3.93 -23.28 -3.02
C GLY A 147 3.07 -24.06 -4.00
N ILE A 148 3.73 -24.62 -5.01
CA ILE A 148 3.18 -25.60 -5.94
C ILE A 148 3.86 -26.93 -5.64
N THR A 149 3.07 -27.97 -5.41
CA THR A 149 3.51 -29.34 -5.11
C THR A 149 2.83 -30.34 -6.04
N SER A 150 3.34 -31.57 -6.10
CA SER A 150 2.63 -32.69 -6.73
C SER A 150 2.08 -33.59 -5.63
N LEU A 151 0.76 -33.74 -5.58
CA LEU A 151 0.08 -34.65 -4.67
C LEU A 151 -0.54 -35.77 -5.51
N ASN A 152 -0.12 -37.01 -5.30
CA ASN A 152 -0.62 -38.19 -6.03
C ASN A 152 -0.54 -38.05 -7.57
N GLY A 153 0.54 -37.44 -8.08
CA GLY A 153 0.73 -37.22 -9.52
C GLY A 153 -0.08 -36.07 -10.10
N SER A 154 -0.85 -35.34 -9.28
CA SER A 154 -1.58 -34.13 -9.69
C SER A 154 -0.91 -32.87 -9.14
N SER A 155 -0.79 -31.83 -9.96
CA SER A 155 -0.31 -30.52 -9.51
C SER A 155 -1.31 -29.91 -8.53
N ALA A 156 -0.83 -29.50 -7.36
CA ALA A 156 -1.57 -28.77 -6.34
C ALA A 156 -0.82 -27.49 -5.98
N ALA A 157 -1.55 -26.42 -5.65
CA ALA A 157 -0.96 -25.17 -5.18
C ALA A 157 -1.69 -24.69 -3.93
N PHE A 158 -0.95 -24.03 -3.03
CA PHE A 158 -1.52 -23.50 -1.80
C PHE A 158 -0.83 -22.21 -1.38
N ASN A 159 -1.60 -21.35 -0.72
CA ASN A 159 -1.15 -20.14 -0.05
C ASN A 159 -1.86 -20.05 1.30
N THR A 160 -1.19 -19.48 2.30
CA THR A 160 -1.74 -19.35 3.64
C THR A 160 -2.12 -17.89 3.91
N MET A 161 -3.38 -17.62 4.20
CA MET A 161 -3.79 -16.32 4.75
C MET A 161 -3.65 -16.36 6.26
N ARG A 162 -2.82 -15.50 6.84
CA ARG A 162 -2.62 -15.44 8.29
C ARG A 162 -2.45 -13.99 8.75
N TYR A 163 -3.09 -13.69 9.87
CA TYR A 163 -2.92 -12.46 10.62
C TYR A 163 -2.88 -12.78 12.11
N SER A 164 -2.02 -12.07 12.84
CA SER A 164 -2.08 -11.95 14.29
C SER A 164 -2.89 -10.71 14.69
N ALA A 165 -3.43 -10.70 15.91
CA ALA A 165 -4.17 -9.56 16.42
C ALA A 165 -3.33 -8.28 16.47
N SER A 166 -2.02 -8.38 16.73
CA SER A 166 -1.12 -7.21 16.76
C SER A 166 -0.89 -6.60 15.37
N GLU A 167 -0.83 -7.43 14.31
CA GLU A 167 -0.74 -6.95 12.93
C GLU A 167 -1.99 -6.20 12.49
N ILE A 168 -3.17 -6.67 12.91
CA ILE A 168 -4.45 -6.02 12.65
C ILE A 168 -4.57 -4.72 13.46
N GLU A 169 -4.22 -4.76 14.74
CA GLU A 169 -4.34 -3.63 15.65
C GLU A 169 -3.51 -2.42 15.17
N ARG A 170 -2.26 -2.62 14.77
CA ARG A 170 -1.38 -1.52 14.33
C ARG A 170 -1.95 -0.78 13.10
N VAL A 171 -2.51 -1.50 12.13
CA VAL A 171 -3.08 -0.87 10.92
C VAL A 171 -4.45 -0.26 11.20
N ALA A 172 -5.24 -0.86 12.10
CA ALA A 172 -6.49 -0.30 12.55
C ALA A 172 -6.29 1.07 13.21
N ARG A 173 -5.31 1.19 14.12
CA ARG A 173 -4.96 2.47 14.77
C ARG A 173 -4.64 3.55 13.74
N VAL A 174 -3.83 3.23 12.72
CA VAL A 174 -3.54 4.17 11.62
C VAL A 174 -4.83 4.64 10.92
N ALA A 175 -5.78 3.74 10.66
CA ALA A 175 -7.06 4.10 10.05
C ALA A 175 -7.92 5.00 10.95
N PHE A 176 -8.03 4.68 12.24
CA PHE A 176 -8.78 5.50 13.19
C PHE A 176 -8.15 6.88 13.39
N GLU A 177 -6.83 6.96 13.52
CA GLU A 177 -6.09 8.23 13.61
C GLU A 177 -6.23 9.08 12.34
N ALA A 178 -6.26 8.44 11.17
CA ALA A 178 -6.52 9.13 9.91
C ALA A 178 -7.97 9.65 9.85
N ALA A 179 -8.95 8.85 10.27
CA ALA A 179 -10.36 9.23 10.30
C ALA A 179 -10.64 10.40 11.25
N MET A 180 -9.94 10.47 12.40
CA MET A 180 -10.00 11.60 13.34
C MET A 180 -9.60 12.95 12.72
N LYS A 181 -8.75 12.92 11.68
CA LYS A 181 -8.32 14.13 10.93
C LYS A 181 -9.19 14.38 9.70
N ARG A 182 -10.22 13.55 9.49
CA ARG A 182 -11.11 13.58 8.32
C ARG A 182 -12.56 13.72 8.79
N ARG A 183 -13.50 12.92 8.24
CA ARG A 183 -14.93 13.00 8.55
C ARG A 183 -15.34 12.09 9.71
N GLY A 184 -14.38 11.49 10.41
CA GLY A 184 -14.63 10.64 11.57
C GLY A 184 -15.36 9.35 11.23
N LYS A 185 -15.16 8.77 10.04
CA LYS A 185 -15.77 7.47 9.69
C LYS A 185 -14.76 6.46 9.19
N VAL A 186 -14.81 5.24 9.73
CA VAL A 186 -14.05 4.08 9.26
C VAL A 186 -15.02 3.00 8.81
N THR A 187 -14.91 2.60 7.54
CA THR A 187 -15.49 1.34 7.06
C THR A 187 -14.42 0.24 7.08
N SER A 188 -14.58 -0.73 7.97
CA SER A 188 -13.75 -1.95 7.98
C SER A 188 -14.30 -2.98 7.01
N VAL A 189 -13.49 -3.38 6.03
CA VAL A 189 -13.88 -4.33 4.98
C VAL A 189 -13.25 -5.69 5.23
N ASP A 190 -14.06 -6.74 5.21
CA ASP A 190 -13.61 -8.12 5.51
C ASP A 190 -14.48 -9.18 4.78
N LYS A 191 -14.22 -10.47 5.05
CA LYS A 191 -15.10 -11.59 4.66
C LYS A 191 -15.44 -12.47 5.87
N ALA A 192 -15.85 -11.87 6.99
CA ALA A 192 -16.04 -12.56 8.28
C ALA A 192 -17.15 -13.61 8.27
N ASN A 193 -18.04 -13.60 7.27
CA ASN A 193 -19.03 -14.65 7.06
C ASN A 193 -18.47 -15.96 6.51
N VAL A 194 -17.21 -15.98 6.09
CA VAL A 194 -16.54 -17.17 5.52
C VAL A 194 -15.18 -17.43 6.17
N LEU A 195 -14.36 -16.41 6.36
CA LEU A 195 -12.95 -16.56 6.73
C LEU A 195 -12.71 -16.27 8.22
N GLU A 196 -12.08 -17.21 8.94
CA GLU A 196 -11.67 -17.03 10.34
C GLU A 196 -10.67 -15.88 10.51
N THR A 197 -9.79 -15.67 9.52
CA THR A 197 -8.88 -14.52 9.48
C THR A 197 -9.65 -13.19 9.49
N SER A 198 -10.74 -13.12 8.73
CA SER A 198 -11.64 -11.96 8.70
C SER A 198 -12.50 -11.85 9.97
N GLN A 199 -12.84 -12.95 10.63
CA GLN A 199 -13.51 -12.90 11.93
C GLN A 199 -12.59 -12.28 13.00
N LEU A 200 -11.33 -12.74 13.06
CA LEU A 200 -10.31 -12.15 13.94
C LEU A 200 -10.07 -10.67 13.59
N TRP A 201 -10.04 -10.33 12.29
CA TRP A 201 -9.95 -8.96 11.81
C TRP A 201 -11.07 -8.09 12.39
N ARG A 202 -12.32 -8.49 12.16
CA ARG A 202 -13.51 -7.77 12.64
C ARG A 202 -13.52 -7.60 14.16
N GLN A 203 -13.21 -8.66 14.90
CA GLN A 203 -13.14 -8.62 16.36
C GLN A 203 -12.08 -7.62 16.84
N THR A 204 -10.89 -7.67 16.25
CA THR A 204 -9.77 -6.80 16.62
C THR A 204 -10.08 -5.34 16.30
N VAL A 205 -10.57 -5.04 15.09
CA VAL A 205 -10.95 -3.68 14.69
C VAL A 205 -12.07 -3.13 15.58
N SER A 206 -13.07 -3.95 15.91
CA SER A 206 -14.17 -3.53 16.81
C SER A 206 -13.67 -3.23 18.22
N ARG A 207 -12.67 -3.97 18.71
CA ARG A 207 -12.02 -3.68 20.00
C ARG A 207 -11.26 -2.36 19.95
N VAL A 208 -10.44 -2.13 18.91
CA VAL A 208 -9.69 -0.88 18.75
C VAL A 208 -10.62 0.33 18.66
N ALA A 209 -11.78 0.19 18.04
CA ALA A 209 -12.78 1.26 17.94
C ALA A 209 -13.24 1.83 19.30
N LEU A 210 -13.22 1.01 20.37
CA LEU A 210 -13.57 1.46 21.72
C LEU A 210 -12.63 2.56 22.24
N GLU A 211 -11.42 2.64 21.69
CA GLU A 211 -10.42 3.65 22.03
C GLU A 211 -10.61 4.96 21.24
N TYR A 212 -11.48 4.95 20.22
CA TYR A 212 -11.79 6.10 19.35
C TYR A 212 -13.30 6.36 19.29
N PRO A 213 -13.98 6.69 20.42
CA PRO A 213 -15.44 6.82 20.46
C PRO A 213 -16.02 7.94 19.59
N GLN A 214 -15.19 8.83 19.07
CA GLN A 214 -15.54 9.92 18.16
C GLN A 214 -15.59 9.48 16.68
N VAL A 215 -15.07 8.29 16.37
CA VAL A 215 -15.05 7.73 15.02
C VAL A 215 -16.19 6.73 14.87
N GLU A 216 -17.06 6.97 13.89
CA GLU A 216 -18.09 6.01 13.49
C GLU A 216 -17.43 4.81 12.80
N LEU A 217 -17.56 3.61 13.39
CA LEU A 217 -17.14 2.36 12.76
C LEU A 217 -18.35 1.67 12.13
N ASN A 218 -18.23 1.31 10.86
CA ASN A 218 -19.12 0.34 10.22
C ASN A 218 -18.32 -0.79 9.58
N HIS A 219 -18.92 -1.99 9.52
CA HIS A 219 -18.31 -3.14 8.86
C HIS A 219 -19.02 -3.44 7.55
N LEU A 220 -18.27 -3.92 6.57
CA LEU A 220 -18.81 -4.27 5.27
C LEU A 220 -18.08 -5.49 4.68
N TYR A 221 -18.80 -6.34 3.94
CA TYR A 221 -18.14 -7.45 3.26
C TYR A 221 -17.47 -6.98 1.96
N VAL A 222 -16.33 -7.58 1.59
CA VAL A 222 -15.52 -7.16 0.43
C VAL A 222 -16.29 -7.13 -0.90
N ASP A 223 -17.23 -8.06 -1.10
CA ASP A 223 -18.11 -8.09 -2.26
C ASP A 223 -19.10 -6.92 -2.27
N ALA A 224 -19.72 -6.63 -1.12
CA ALA A 224 -20.55 -5.43 -0.98
C ALA A 224 -19.72 -4.15 -1.14
N ALA A 225 -18.45 -4.14 -0.72
CA ALA A 225 -17.58 -2.97 -0.80
C ALA A 225 -17.29 -2.65 -2.26
N ALA A 226 -16.94 -3.66 -3.05
CA ALA A 226 -16.74 -3.53 -4.48
C ALA A 226 -17.98 -2.92 -5.18
N MET A 227 -19.19 -3.38 -4.82
CA MET A 227 -20.43 -2.80 -5.36
C MET A 227 -20.65 -1.35 -4.92
N HIS A 228 -20.41 -1.03 -3.64
CA HIS A 228 -20.68 0.28 -3.07
C HIS A 228 -19.68 1.35 -3.50
N ILE A 229 -18.41 0.99 -3.75
CA ILE A 229 -17.43 1.91 -4.31
C ILE A 229 -17.87 2.42 -5.68
N ILE A 230 -18.53 1.57 -6.47
CA ILE A 230 -19.03 1.95 -7.80
C ILE A 230 -20.35 2.73 -7.69
N THR A 231 -21.27 2.28 -6.85
CA THR A 231 -22.65 2.81 -6.81
C THR A 231 -22.82 4.04 -5.92
N ASN A 232 -22.02 4.19 -4.87
CA ASN A 232 -22.09 5.32 -3.94
C ASN A 232 -20.72 5.56 -3.25
N PRO A 233 -19.66 5.94 -3.99
CA PRO A 233 -18.33 6.15 -3.42
C PRO A 233 -18.29 7.24 -2.34
N LYS A 234 -19.16 8.25 -2.44
CA LYS A 234 -19.26 9.39 -1.50
C LYS A 234 -19.55 9.00 -0.06
N ARG A 235 -20.08 7.79 0.18
CA ARG A 235 -20.38 7.31 1.54
C ARG A 235 -19.13 7.04 2.37
N PHE A 236 -18.01 6.73 1.71
CA PHE A 236 -16.79 6.31 2.39
C PHE A 236 -15.95 7.52 2.80
N ASP A 237 -15.31 7.42 3.95
CA ASP A 237 -14.27 8.34 4.39
C ASP A 237 -12.93 7.63 4.45
N VAL A 238 -12.76 6.75 5.44
CA VAL A 238 -11.61 5.85 5.52
C VAL A 238 -12.07 4.41 5.32
N ILE A 239 -11.45 3.69 4.40
CA ILE A 239 -11.65 2.24 4.22
C ILE A 239 -10.43 1.52 4.78
N LEU A 240 -10.65 0.67 5.78
CA LEU A 240 -9.62 -0.18 6.39
C LEU A 240 -9.80 -1.62 5.92
N THR A 241 -8.75 -2.26 5.40
CA THR A 241 -8.84 -3.64 4.91
C THR A 241 -7.48 -4.36 4.90
N GLU A 242 -7.52 -5.68 4.78
CA GLU A 242 -6.33 -6.54 4.70
C GLU A 242 -5.61 -6.47 3.33
N ASN A 243 -4.45 -7.12 3.25
CA ASN A 243 -3.52 -7.00 2.12
C ASN A 243 -4.09 -7.46 0.77
N LEU A 244 -4.87 -8.54 0.73
CA LEU A 244 -5.44 -9.04 -0.53
C LEU A 244 -6.63 -8.20 -1.01
N PHE A 245 -7.43 -7.67 -0.07
CA PHE A 245 -8.65 -6.94 -0.38
C PHE A 245 -8.42 -5.46 -0.68
N GLY A 246 -7.33 -4.86 -0.16
CA GLY A 246 -6.97 -3.45 -0.38
C GLY A 246 -6.20 -3.21 -1.66
#